data_AF-A0A4Q1JHH3-F1
#
_entry.id   AF-A0A4Q1JHH3-F1
#
_cell.length_a   1.000
_cell.length_b   1.000
_cell.length_c   1.000
_cell.angle_alpha   90.00
_cell.angle_beta   90.00
_cell.angle_gamma   90.00
#
_symmetry.space_group_name_H-M   'P 1'
#
loop_
_entity.id
_entity.type
_entity.pdbx_description
1 polymer ?
#
loop_
_entity_poly.entity_id
_entity_poly.type
_entity_poly.pdbx_seq_one_letter_code
_entity_poly.pdbx_strand_id
1 'polypeptide(L)'
;MEKRKEGMLTNEMSGFKRESINYNNYEISFRRWLISEIDANRMSIVEARDRFKLSPIEYKKIIKRWQERYSDPLHLSLQAMSSKERADNSKLDQRIKALEKQLELAQLKNVALETMIDIAEKDYKLSIRKKSGPKQ
;
A
#
# COMPACT_ATOMS: atom_id res chain seq x y z
N MET A 1 3.81 -62.33 -8.05
CA MET A 1 3.73 -61.29 -7.00
C MET A 1 5.13 -60.71 -6.81
N GLU A 2 5.39 -59.56 -7.45
CA GLU A 2 6.68 -58.85 -7.37
C GLU A 2 6.87 -58.23 -5.98
N LYS A 3 7.91 -58.65 -5.27
CA LYS A 3 8.37 -57.97 -4.05
C LYS A 3 9.17 -56.74 -4.47
N ARG A 4 8.58 -55.56 -4.27
CA ARG A 4 9.23 -54.26 -4.43
C ARG A 4 10.45 -54.20 -3.51
N LYS A 5 11.63 -53.92 -4.08
CA LYS A 5 12.82 -53.54 -3.32
C LYS A 5 12.57 -52.13 -2.77
N GLU A 6 12.20 -52.03 -1.50
CA GLU A 6 12.23 -50.79 -0.76
C GLU A 6 13.69 -50.36 -0.62
N GLY A 7 14.04 -49.25 -1.28
CA GLY A 7 15.37 -48.67 -1.18
C GLY A 7 15.61 -48.17 0.24
N MET A 8 16.47 -48.85 0.98
CA MET A 8 17.10 -48.32 2.19
C MET A 8 18.01 -47.16 1.78
N LEU A 9 17.51 -45.93 1.84
CA LEU A 9 18.35 -44.74 1.81
C LEU A 9 18.83 -44.47 3.24
N THR A 10 20.03 -45.01 3.49
CA THR A 10 21.03 -44.64 4.50
C THR A 10 20.62 -43.59 5.53
N ASN A 11 20.51 -44.06 6.77
CA ASN A 11 20.30 -43.29 8.00
C ASN A 11 21.61 -42.60 8.46
N GLU A 12 22.20 -41.72 7.65
CA GLU A 12 23.47 -41.03 7.95
C GLU A 12 23.43 -39.53 7.66
N MET A 13 22.47 -38.82 8.27
CA MET A 13 22.48 -37.34 8.35
C MET A 13 22.65 -36.88 9.80
N SER A 14 23.60 -37.48 10.52
CA SER A 14 23.95 -37.14 11.91
C SER A 14 25.07 -36.08 12.04
N GLY A 15 25.46 -35.42 10.94
CA GLY A 15 26.60 -34.49 10.93
C GLY A 15 26.28 -33.00 11.12
N PHE A 16 25.04 -32.56 10.87
CA PHE A 16 24.70 -31.14 10.96
C PHE A 16 24.08 -30.81 12.33
N LYS A 17 24.92 -30.72 13.37
CA LYS A 17 24.52 -30.02 14.60
C LYS A 17 24.31 -28.55 14.25
N ARG A 18 23.06 -28.16 13.98
CA ARG A 18 22.69 -26.74 13.93
C ARG A 18 22.79 -26.22 15.35
N GLU A 19 23.75 -25.34 15.61
CA GLU A 19 23.83 -24.64 16.88
C GLU A 19 22.51 -23.91 17.13
N SER A 20 21.81 -24.26 18.21
CA SER A 20 20.60 -23.57 18.61
C SER A 20 21.00 -22.22 19.21
N ILE A 21 21.03 -21.18 18.38
CA ILE A 21 21.32 -19.82 18.85
C ILE A 21 20.18 -19.40 19.79
N ASN A 22 20.53 -19.05 21.04
CA ASN A 22 19.55 -18.49 21.96
C ASN A 22 19.26 -17.03 21.58
N TYR A 23 18.16 -16.82 20.86
CA TYR A 23 17.75 -15.49 20.42
C TYR A 23 17.38 -14.54 21.56
N ASN A 24 17.30 -15.05 22.81
CA ASN A 24 17.11 -14.21 23.97
C ASN A 24 18.39 -13.47 24.40
N ASN A 25 19.55 -13.81 23.83
CA ASN A 25 20.83 -13.14 24.08
C ASN A 25 20.98 -11.84 23.28
N TYR A 26 20.19 -11.62 22.24
CA TYR A 26 20.22 -10.36 21.50
C TYR A 26 19.75 -9.22 22.38
N GLU A 27 20.47 -8.10 22.38
CA GLU A 27 20.07 -6.91 23.12
C GLU A 27 18.66 -6.45 22.71
N ILE A 28 17.87 -5.97 23.67
CA ILE A 28 16.50 -5.47 23.42
C ILE A 28 16.54 -4.31 22.41
N SER A 29 17.53 -3.43 22.52
CA SER A 29 17.77 -2.30 21.63
C SER A 29 17.99 -2.76 20.20
N PHE A 30 18.80 -3.81 20.01
CA PHE A 30 19.04 -4.40 18.69
C PHE A 30 17.75 -4.98 18.08
N ARG A 31 16.94 -5.70 18.86
CA ARG A 31 15.66 -6.25 18.36
C ARG A 31 14.73 -5.14 17.91
N ARG A 32 14.56 -4.09 18.73
CA ARG A 32 13.73 -2.92 18.42
C ARG A 32 14.21 -2.21 17.16
N TRP A 33 15.51 -1.96 17.06
CA TRP A 33 16.12 -1.35 15.88
C TRP A 33 15.88 -2.18 14.62
N LEU A 34 16.10 -3.50 14.67
CA LEU A 34 15.92 -4.38 13.53
C LEU A 34 14.48 -4.35 13.00
N ILE A 35 13.49 -4.32 13.90
CA ILE A 35 12.07 -4.27 13.53
C ILE A 35 11.74 -2.91 12.92
N SER A 36 12.22 -1.82 13.51
CA SER A 36 12.06 -0.47 12.93
C SER A 36 12.61 -0.40 11.51
N GLU A 37 13.74 -1.05 11.25
CA GLU A 37 14.36 -1.08 9.92
C GLU A 37 13.58 -1.92 8.90
N ILE A 38 13.02 -3.05 9.34
CA ILE A 38 12.17 -3.93 8.53
C ILE A 38 10.85 -3.24 8.21
N ASP A 39 10.20 -2.66 9.22
CA ASP A 39 8.90 -2.02 9.04
C ASP A 39 9.04 -0.74 8.21
N ALA A 40 10.19 -0.04 8.27
CA ALA A 40 10.49 1.11 7.43
C ALA A 40 10.84 0.71 5.98
N ASN A 41 10.77 -0.59 5.67
CA ASN A 41 11.04 -1.18 4.37
C ASN A 41 12.45 -0.84 3.82
N ARG A 42 13.39 -0.51 4.71
CA ARG A 42 14.81 -0.27 4.39
C ARG A 42 15.61 -1.57 4.30
N MET A 43 15.14 -2.62 4.97
CA MET A 43 15.75 -3.95 4.95
C MET A 43 14.68 -5.04 4.78
N SER A 44 14.91 -5.98 3.86
CA SER A 44 14.05 -7.15 3.72
C SER A 44 14.31 -8.17 4.84
N ILE A 45 13.29 -8.95 5.22
CA ILE A 45 13.42 -10.06 6.19
C ILE A 45 14.51 -11.06 5.73
N VAL A 46 14.66 -11.26 4.41
CA VAL A 46 15.71 -12.14 3.83
C VAL A 46 17.09 -11.51 3.98
N GLU A 47 17.19 -10.21 3.75
CA GLU A 47 18.42 -9.46 3.90
C GLU A 47 18.87 -9.38 5.37
N ALA A 48 17.93 -9.20 6.30
CA ALA A 48 18.17 -9.28 7.74
C ALA A 48 18.72 -10.66 8.15
N ARG A 49 18.18 -11.74 7.58
CA ARG A 49 18.69 -13.10 7.83
C ARG A 49 20.14 -13.22 7.41
N ASP A 50 20.47 -12.76 6.21
CA ASP A 50 21.80 -12.93 5.63
C ASP A 50 22.84 -12.04 6.33
N ARG A 51 22.46 -10.79 6.67
CA ARG A 51 23.33 -9.84 7.40
C ARG A 51 23.60 -10.26 8.85
N PHE A 52 22.57 -10.69 9.57
CA PHE A 52 22.66 -11.01 11.01
C PHE A 52 22.81 -12.51 11.29
N LYS A 53 23.01 -13.33 10.26
CA LYS A 53 23.16 -14.79 10.36
C LYS A 53 22.06 -15.43 11.21
N LEU A 54 20.81 -14.99 11.00
CA LEU A 54 19.66 -15.59 11.69
C LEU A 54 19.44 -17.02 11.16
N SER A 55 18.83 -17.86 12.00
CA SER A 55 18.53 -19.26 11.62
C SER A 55 17.71 -19.31 10.33
N PRO A 56 18.15 -20.06 9.30
CA PRO A 56 17.45 -20.17 8.02
C PRO A 56 16.01 -20.67 8.13
N ILE A 57 15.70 -21.38 9.21
CA ILE A 57 14.40 -22.05 9.40
C ILE A 57 13.47 -21.21 10.27
N GLU A 58 14.02 -20.52 11.28
CA GLU A 58 13.22 -19.87 12.31
C GLU A 58 13.17 -18.36 12.20
N TYR A 59 14.01 -17.74 11.35
CA TYR A 59 14.12 -16.28 11.25
C TYR A 59 12.77 -15.57 11.07
N LYS A 60 11.87 -16.13 10.24
CA LYS A 60 10.52 -15.56 10.05
C LYS A 60 9.67 -15.59 11.32
N LYS A 61 9.71 -16.69 12.08
CA LYS A 61 8.94 -16.84 13.33
C LYS A 61 9.47 -15.89 14.41
N ILE A 62 10.80 -15.73 14.47
CA ILE A 62 11.47 -14.86 15.43
C ILE A 62 11.14 -13.39 15.15
N ILE A 63 11.28 -12.97 13.89
CA ILE A 63 10.96 -11.61 13.46
C ILE A 63 9.49 -11.31 13.73
N LYS A 64 8.57 -12.23 13.42
CA LYS A 64 7.15 -12.05 13.75
C LYS A 64 6.90 -11.86 15.25
N ARG A 65 7.50 -12.70 16.10
CA ARG A 65 7.39 -12.59 17.56
C ARG A 65 8.00 -11.30 18.11
N TRP A 66 9.04 -10.80 17.45
CA TRP A 66 9.68 -9.54 17.79
C TRP A 66 8.81 -8.36 17.35
N GLN A 67 8.28 -8.39 16.12
CA GLN A 67 7.29 -7.42 15.61
C GLN A 67 6.09 -7.30 16.55
N GLU A 68 5.49 -8.42 16.97
CA GLU A 68 4.36 -8.40 17.92
C GLU A 68 4.68 -7.71 19.27
N ARG A 69 5.96 -7.69 19.68
CA ARG A 69 6.39 -7.16 20.99
C ARG A 69 6.95 -5.75 20.95
N TYR A 70 7.48 -5.33 19.80
CA TYR A 70 8.24 -4.08 19.68
C TYR A 70 7.82 -3.23 18.49
N SER A 71 6.90 -3.70 17.64
CA SER A 71 6.30 -2.83 16.62
C SER A 71 5.56 -1.71 17.32
N ASP A 72 5.88 -0.47 16.97
CA ASP A 72 5.09 0.66 17.41
C ASP A 72 3.67 0.53 16.81
N PRO A 73 2.60 0.72 17.60
CA PRO A 73 1.22 0.63 17.10
C PRO A 73 0.95 1.59 15.94
N LEU A 74 1.72 2.67 15.84
CA LEU A 74 1.59 3.72 14.83
C LEU A 74 2.22 3.36 13.47
N HIS A 75 3.19 2.43 13.45
CA HIS A 75 3.98 2.15 12.26
C HIS A 75 3.36 1.08 11.34
N LEU A 76 2.29 0.42 11.79
CA LEU A 76 1.52 -0.55 10.99
C LEU A 76 0.69 0.09 9.84
N SER A 77 0.77 1.40 9.65
CA SER A 77 -0.12 2.16 8.74
C SER A 77 0.44 2.41 7.33
N LEU A 78 1.69 2.06 7.06
CA LEU A 78 2.29 2.21 5.71
C LEU A 78 2.64 0.86 5.12
N GLN A 79 1.66 -0.02 4.96
CA GLN A 79 1.82 -1.19 4.12
C GLN A 79 2.16 -0.73 2.69
N ALA A 80 3.24 -1.27 2.12
CA ALA A 80 3.59 -1.01 0.73
C ALA A 80 2.43 -1.45 -0.17
N MET A 81 1.82 -0.50 -0.90
CA MET A 81 0.63 -0.78 -1.71
C MET A 81 0.87 -1.96 -2.66
N SER A 82 -0.04 -2.93 -2.60
CA SER A 82 -0.06 -4.12 -3.45
C SER A 82 -0.15 -3.71 -4.92
N SER A 83 0.35 -4.56 -5.84
CA SER A 83 0.29 -4.29 -7.28
C SER A 83 -1.14 -4.05 -7.78
N LYS A 84 -2.12 -4.71 -7.15
CA LYS A 84 -3.55 -4.51 -7.42
C LYS A 84 -4.02 -3.10 -7.00
N GLU A 85 -3.62 -2.66 -5.82
CA GLU A 85 -3.96 -1.32 -5.29
C GLU A 85 -3.33 -0.22 -6.15
N ARG A 86 -2.10 -0.42 -6.66
CA ARG A 86 -1.47 0.52 -7.61
C ARG A 86 -2.22 0.60 -8.93
N ALA A 87 -2.69 -0.53 -9.46
CA ALA A 87 -3.49 -0.56 -10.68
C ALA A 87 -4.85 0.13 -10.50
N ASP A 88 -5.47 -0.02 -9.33
CA ASP A 88 -6.73 0.64 -9.01
C ASP A 88 -6.55 2.16 -8.86
N ASN A 89 -5.45 2.64 -8.27
CA ASN A 89 -5.11 4.07 -8.24
C ASN A 89 -4.98 4.67 -9.65
N SER A 90 -4.32 3.97 -10.59
CA SER A 90 -4.19 4.46 -11.96
C SER A 90 -5.56 4.62 -12.66
N LYS A 91 -6.51 3.72 -12.41
CA LYS A 91 -7.88 3.84 -12.92
C LYS A 91 -8.63 5.01 -12.26
N LEU A 92 -8.43 5.23 -10.97
CA LEU A 92 -9.00 6.36 -10.24
C LEU A 92 -8.47 7.70 -10.79
N ASP A 93 -7.17 7.81 -11.05
CA ASP A 93 -6.57 9.00 -11.65
C ASP A 93 -7.15 9.32 -13.04
N GLN A 94 -7.36 8.30 -13.87
CA GLN A 94 -8.02 8.47 -15.17
C GLN A 94 -9.46 8.95 -15.00
N ARG A 95 -10.18 8.44 -14.00
CA ARG A 95 -11.56 8.85 -13.71
C ARG A 95 -11.62 10.30 -13.22
N ILE A 96 -10.70 10.72 -12.36
CA ILE A 96 -10.59 12.09 -11.87
C ILE A 96 -10.39 13.05 -13.04
N LYS A 97 -9.40 12.79 -13.91
CA LYS A 97 -9.15 13.63 -15.10
C LYS A 97 -10.35 13.72 -16.03
N ALA A 98 -11.07 12.63 -16.22
CA ALA A 98 -12.28 12.61 -17.04
C ALA A 98 -13.40 13.48 -16.43
N LEU A 99 -13.57 13.42 -15.10
CA LEU A 99 -14.56 14.21 -14.38
C LEU A 99 -14.19 15.71 -14.37
N GLU A 100 -12.93 16.05 -14.17
CA GLU A 100 -12.43 17.44 -14.23
C GLU A 100 -12.73 18.06 -15.59
N LYS A 101 -12.45 17.34 -16.69
CA LYS A 101 -12.76 17.81 -18.05
C LYS A 101 -14.26 17.99 -18.29
N GLN A 102 -15.11 17.13 -17.73
CA GLN A 102 -16.56 17.28 -17.82
C GLN A 102 -17.05 18.52 -17.06
N LEU A 103 -16.46 18.78 -15.90
CA LEU A 103 -16.76 19.94 -15.08
C LEU A 103 -16.35 21.24 -15.77
N GLU A 104 -15.16 21.30 -16.36
CA GLU A 104 -14.71 22.44 -17.16
C GLU A 104 -15.65 22.73 -18.34
N LEU A 105 -16.06 21.68 -19.07
CA LEU A 105 -17.02 21.83 -20.18
C LEU A 105 -18.38 22.34 -19.71
N ALA A 106 -18.87 21.87 -18.56
CA ALA A 106 -20.13 22.34 -18.00
C ALA A 106 -20.05 23.80 -17.56
N GLN A 107 -18.94 24.20 -16.93
CA GLN A 107 -18.68 25.59 -16.55
C GLN A 107 -18.59 26.50 -17.78
N LEU A 108 -17.87 26.09 -18.81
CA LEU A 108 -17.76 26.85 -20.07
C LEU A 108 -19.13 27.02 -20.73
N LYS A 109 -19.95 25.97 -20.77
CA LYS A 109 -21.33 26.05 -21.28
C LYS A 109 -22.18 27.03 -20.48
N ASN A 110 -22.10 27.01 -19.15
CA ASN A 110 -22.84 27.94 -18.30
C ASN A 110 -22.42 29.39 -18.57
N VAL A 111 -21.11 29.65 -18.65
CA VAL A 111 -20.60 31.00 -18.98
C VAL A 111 -21.11 31.43 -20.35
N ALA A 112 -21.00 30.57 -21.37
CA ALA A 112 -21.49 30.87 -22.72
C ALA A 112 -23.00 31.19 -22.72
N LEU A 113 -23.82 30.40 -22.01
CA LEU A 113 -25.26 30.63 -21.89
C LEU A 113 -25.58 31.97 -21.22
N GLU A 114 -24.93 32.29 -20.10
CA GLU A 114 -25.09 33.57 -19.42
C GLU A 114 -24.68 34.74 -20.33
N THR A 115 -23.58 34.61 -21.07
CA THR A 115 -23.16 35.66 -22.02
C THR A 115 -24.12 35.84 -23.19
N MET A 116 -24.73 34.76 -23.70
CA MET A 116 -25.76 34.86 -24.75
C MET A 116 -27.01 35.55 -24.21
N ILE A 117 -27.40 35.28 -22.96
CA ILE A 117 -28.52 35.96 -22.30
C ILE A 117 -28.22 37.47 -22.20
N ASP A 118 -27.01 37.84 -21.77
CA ASP A 118 -26.60 39.25 -21.67
C ASP A 118 -26.67 39.97 -23.03
N ILE A 119 -26.24 39.32 -24.11
CA ILE A 119 -26.32 39.88 -25.48
C ILE A 119 -27.79 40.03 -25.90
N ALA A 120 -28.63 39.02 -25.67
CA ALA A 120 -30.05 39.07 -26.01
C ALA A 120 -30.81 40.18 -25.24
N GLU A 121 -30.47 40.39 -23.98
CA GLU A 121 -31.08 41.44 -23.15
C GLU A 121 -30.61 42.84 -23.57
N LYS A 122 -29.32 43.02 -23.88
CA LYS A 122 -28.74 44.33 -24.23
C LYS A 122 -29.06 44.77 -25.65
N ASP A 123 -28.79 43.91 -26.64
CA ASP A 123 -28.83 44.29 -28.05
C ASP A 123 -30.22 44.09 -28.66
N TYR A 124 -30.94 43.06 -28.21
CA TYR A 124 -32.26 42.68 -28.74
C TYR A 124 -33.43 43.05 -27.82
N LYS A 125 -33.17 43.60 -26.62
CA LYS A 125 -34.17 44.00 -25.61
C LYS A 125 -35.16 42.88 -25.23
N LEU A 126 -34.76 41.62 -25.39
CA LEU A 126 -35.55 40.46 -24.99
C LEU A 126 -35.38 40.25 -23.48
N SER A 127 -36.45 40.33 -22.69
CA SER A 127 -36.35 40.06 -21.24
C SER A 127 -36.41 38.56 -20.95
N ILE A 128 -35.26 37.90 -20.83
CA ILE A 128 -35.17 36.44 -20.64
C ILE A 128 -35.04 36.09 -19.15
N ARG A 129 -34.23 36.82 -18.38
CA ARG A 129 -34.05 36.56 -16.95
C ARG A 129 -35.29 36.98 -16.15
N LYS A 130 -35.70 36.13 -15.21
CA LYS A 130 -36.78 36.45 -14.25
C LYS A 130 -36.36 37.65 -13.41
N LYS A 131 -37.17 38.72 -13.40
CA LYS A 131 -36.95 39.86 -12.50
C LYS A 131 -37.17 39.39 -11.06
N SER A 132 -36.24 39.72 -10.16
CA SER A 132 -36.42 39.52 -8.71
C SER A 132 -37.78 40.08 -8.30
N GLY A 133 -38.58 39.26 -7.62
CA GLY A 133 -39.86 39.69 -7.07
C GLY A 133 -39.69 40.80 -6.02
N PRO A 134 -40.79 41.44 -5.58
CA PRO A 134 -40.73 42.43 -4.51
C PRO A 134 -40.08 41.81 -3.27
N LYS A 135 -39.06 42.47 -2.71
CA LYS A 135 -38.55 42.15 -1.36
C LYS A 135 -39.73 42.35 -0.40
N GLN A 136 -40.21 41.27 0.22
CA GLN A 136 -41.20 41.33 1.30
C GLN A 136 -40.55 41.83 2.58
#